data_AF-A0A346S639-F1
#
_entry.id   AF-A0A346S639-F1
#
_cell.length_a   1.000
_cell.length_b   1.000
_cell.length_c   1.000
_cell.angle_alpha   90.00
_cell.angle_beta   90.00
_cell.angle_gamma   90.00
#
_symmetry.space_group_name_H-M   'P 1'
#
loop_
_entity.id
_entity.type
_entity.pdbx_description
1 polymer ?
#
loop_
_entity_poly.entity_id
_entity_poly.type
_entity_poly.pdbx_seq_one_letter_code
_entity_poly.pdbx_strand_id
1 'polypeptide(L)'
;MNSPVSNSASPESARSHRPAAVFLRGIAMGAADIVPGVSGGTIAFITGVYFRLLEAINAVPVAVFRHLFRGNFRAFWHACDGTFLVCLLAGILISIATLASAISYVLVEYPILIWSFFFGLIVASVWHVGRQVRHYKVALLAPLLAGIVVAWWITTLSAGQVSPSGLAFFGAGALAICAMILPGISGSFILVIIGMYAPVLAAIKSLDMGVLLLFMAGCVVGLLSIARLITWAFHHFHDLVLALLTGFMVGALNKVWPWKEILSWRTNSAGEQVPLNEVSIWPWTFAEQAGQDPQIALAVLMALAGFCLVLLVEWVGFRSRSVAQAG
;
A
#
# COMPACT_ATOMS: atom_id res chain seq x y z
N MET A 1 -2.03 45.83 13.06
CA MET A 1 -3.22 45.42 12.28
C MET A 1 -2.88 44.13 11.58
N ASN A 2 -3.28 42.99 12.15
CA ASN A 2 -2.99 41.67 11.61
C ASN A 2 -4.13 41.24 10.68
N SER A 3 -3.85 41.18 9.39
CA SER A 3 -4.70 40.54 8.39
C SER A 3 -4.65 39.02 8.56
N PRO A 4 -5.79 38.30 8.57
CA PRO A 4 -5.79 36.86 8.73
C PRO A 4 -5.35 36.20 7.41
N VAL A 5 -4.36 35.30 7.51
CA VAL A 5 -3.95 34.41 6.43
C VAL A 5 -5.15 33.53 6.08
N SER A 6 -5.72 33.73 4.89
CA SER A 6 -6.77 32.89 4.34
C SER A 6 -6.22 31.46 4.16
N ASN A 7 -6.78 30.53 4.91
CA ASN A 7 -6.50 29.11 4.81
C ASN A 7 -7.07 28.57 3.48
N SER A 8 -6.28 28.63 2.41
CA SER A 8 -6.65 28.01 1.13
C SER A 8 -6.43 26.50 1.25
N ALA A 9 -7.47 25.79 1.69
CA ALA A 9 -7.52 24.35 1.55
C ALA A 9 -7.26 23.99 0.08
N SER A 10 -6.37 23.02 -0.16
CA SER A 10 -6.14 22.48 -1.49
C SER A 10 -7.49 21.96 -2.06
N PRO A 11 -7.77 22.16 -3.37
CA PRO A 11 -9.04 21.77 -3.98
C PRO A 11 -9.33 20.26 -3.98
N GLU A 12 -8.45 19.44 -3.38
CA GLU A 12 -8.66 17.99 -3.20
C GLU A 12 -9.48 17.63 -1.94
N SER A 13 -9.58 18.51 -0.94
CA SER A 13 -10.29 18.22 0.33
C SER A 13 -11.81 18.18 0.20
N ALA A 14 -12.38 18.69 -0.90
CA ALA A 14 -13.82 18.75 -1.16
C ALA A 14 -14.34 17.57 -2.00
N ARG A 15 -13.62 16.45 -2.11
CA ARG A 15 -14.15 15.24 -2.76
C ARG A 15 -15.09 14.51 -1.79
N SER A 16 -16.38 14.86 -1.80
CA SER A 16 -17.43 14.03 -1.20
C SER A 16 -17.62 12.74 -2.00
N HIS A 17 -16.64 11.83 -1.90
CA HIS A 17 -16.77 10.51 -2.48
C HIS A 17 -17.99 9.81 -1.88
N ARG A 18 -18.89 9.36 -2.77
CA ARG A 18 -20.04 8.54 -2.39
C ARG A 18 -19.52 7.37 -1.55
N PRO A 19 -20.13 7.03 -0.40
CA PRO A 19 -19.68 5.94 0.47
C PRO A 19 -19.42 4.63 -0.28
N ALA A 20 -20.27 4.30 -1.26
CA ALA A 20 -20.10 3.14 -2.13
C ALA A 20 -18.79 3.16 -2.95
N ALA A 21 -18.37 4.33 -3.46
CA ALA A 21 -17.11 4.44 -4.18
C ALA A 21 -15.90 4.29 -3.26
N VAL A 22 -15.98 4.81 -2.03
CA VAL A 22 -14.94 4.60 -1.00
C VAL A 22 -14.84 3.12 -0.64
N PHE A 23 -15.98 2.46 -0.47
CA PHE A 23 -16.05 1.02 -0.20
C PHE A 23 -15.41 0.18 -1.30
N LEU A 24 -15.72 0.45 -2.57
CA LEU A 24 -15.10 -0.24 -3.72
C LEU A 24 -13.59 -0.01 -3.79
N ARG A 25 -13.10 1.18 -3.43
CA ARG A 25 -11.66 1.44 -3.31
C ARG A 25 -11.04 0.67 -2.16
N GLY A 26 -11.75 0.54 -1.04
CA GLY A 26 -11.36 -0.35 0.06
C GLY A 26 -11.23 -1.79 -0.41
N ILE A 27 -12.17 -2.28 -1.24
CA ILE A 27 -12.06 -3.62 -1.84
C ILE A 27 -10.79 -3.74 -2.69
N ALA A 28 -10.55 -2.78 -3.59
CA ALA A 28 -9.35 -2.81 -4.43
C ALA A 28 -8.05 -2.75 -3.61
N MET A 29 -8.02 -1.96 -2.53
CA MET A 29 -6.89 -1.92 -1.60
C MET A 29 -6.69 -3.26 -0.88
N GLY A 30 -7.75 -3.87 -0.36
CA GLY A 30 -7.67 -5.17 0.30
C GLY A 30 -7.24 -6.29 -0.64
N ALA A 31 -7.68 -6.27 -1.90
CA ALA A 31 -7.24 -7.22 -2.93
C ALA A 31 -5.73 -7.10 -3.21
N ALA A 32 -5.22 -5.86 -3.24
CA ALA A 32 -3.79 -5.61 -3.41
C ALA A 32 -2.96 -6.05 -2.18
N ASP A 33 -3.46 -5.83 -0.96
CA ASP A 33 -2.76 -6.21 0.28
C ASP A 33 -2.66 -7.73 0.50
N ILE A 34 -3.52 -8.53 -0.17
CA ILE A 34 -3.38 -10.00 -0.18
C ILE A 34 -2.12 -10.41 -0.96
N VAL A 35 -1.72 -9.65 -1.98
CA VAL A 35 -0.62 -10.01 -2.87
C VAL A 35 0.71 -9.54 -2.28
N PRO A 36 1.66 -10.46 -1.99
CA PRO A 36 2.94 -10.08 -1.42
C PRO A 36 3.69 -9.08 -2.30
N GLY A 37 4.24 -8.01 -1.71
CA GLY A 37 5.01 -7.01 -2.46
C GLY A 37 4.16 -6.00 -3.24
N VAL A 38 2.83 -6.13 -3.25
CA VAL A 38 1.91 -5.07 -3.66
C VAL A 38 1.35 -4.43 -2.38
N SER A 39 1.25 -3.10 -2.38
CA SER A 39 0.71 -2.34 -1.24
C SER A 39 -0.62 -1.72 -1.60
N GLY A 40 -1.62 -1.86 -0.73
CA GLY A 40 -2.88 -1.13 -0.79
C GLY A 40 -2.68 0.38 -0.81
N GLY A 41 -1.57 0.89 -0.26
CA GLY A 41 -1.16 2.29 -0.38
C GLY A 41 -0.97 2.75 -1.84
N THR A 42 -0.48 1.87 -2.73
CA THR A 42 -0.37 2.16 -4.16
C THR A 42 -1.76 2.33 -4.78
N ILE A 43 -2.71 1.45 -4.47
CA ILE A 43 -4.10 1.56 -4.93
C ILE A 43 -4.79 2.80 -4.37
N ALA A 44 -4.57 3.12 -3.09
CA ALA A 44 -5.07 4.33 -2.47
C ALA A 44 -4.58 5.59 -3.21
N PHE A 45 -3.33 5.58 -3.68
CA PHE A 45 -2.74 6.68 -4.42
C PHE A 45 -3.40 6.84 -5.79
N ILE A 46 -3.46 5.76 -6.58
CA ILE A 46 -4.10 5.73 -7.90
C ILE A 46 -5.56 6.21 -7.82
N THR A 47 -6.30 5.71 -6.84
CA THR A 47 -7.72 6.02 -6.69
C THR A 47 -7.96 7.40 -6.06
N GLY A 48 -6.89 8.10 -5.70
CA GLY A 48 -6.91 9.47 -5.20
C GLY A 48 -7.50 9.62 -3.79
N VAL A 49 -7.44 8.56 -2.98
CA VAL A 49 -7.86 8.58 -1.56
C VAL A 49 -6.70 8.60 -0.59
N TYR A 50 -5.47 8.46 -1.08
CA TYR A 50 -4.26 8.38 -0.25
C TYR A 50 -4.10 9.54 0.71
N PHE A 51 -4.04 10.78 0.22
CA PHE A 51 -3.85 11.94 1.10
C PHE A 51 -5.04 12.19 2.03
N ARG A 52 -6.27 11.93 1.56
CA ARG A 52 -7.47 11.96 2.40
C ARG A 52 -7.38 10.94 3.55
N LEU A 53 -6.86 9.75 3.29
CA LEU A 53 -6.63 8.74 4.32
C LEU A 53 -5.62 9.21 5.36
N LEU A 54 -4.50 9.79 4.93
CA LEU A 54 -3.51 10.34 5.85
C LEU A 54 -4.07 11.47 6.71
N GLU A 55 -4.82 12.40 6.11
CA GLU A 55 -5.47 13.50 6.81
C GLU A 55 -6.51 12.99 7.83
N ALA A 56 -7.36 12.03 7.44
CA ALA A 56 -8.35 11.42 8.31
C ALA A 56 -7.69 10.74 9.51
N ILE A 57 -6.63 9.94 9.29
CA ILE A 57 -5.83 9.29 10.34
C ILE A 57 -5.21 10.35 11.28
N ASN A 58 -4.61 11.40 10.72
CA ASN A 58 -3.98 12.48 11.49
C ASN A 58 -4.96 13.26 12.36
N ALA A 59 -6.23 13.35 11.93
CA ALA A 59 -7.29 14.01 12.68
C ALA A 59 -7.81 13.19 13.86
N VAL A 60 -7.69 11.85 13.84
CA VAL A 60 -8.24 10.94 14.87
C VAL A 60 -7.81 11.34 16.29
N PRO A 61 -6.50 11.53 16.62
CA PRO A 61 -6.12 11.81 18.00
C PRO A 61 -6.76 13.08 18.54
N VAL A 62 -6.72 14.17 17.77
CA VAL A 62 -7.33 15.45 18.16
C VAL A 62 -8.85 15.31 18.29
N ALA A 63 -9.49 14.59 17.37
CA ALA A 63 -10.92 14.34 17.41
C ALA A 63 -11.34 13.54 18.66
N VAL A 64 -10.56 12.52 19.05
CA VAL A 64 -10.78 11.74 20.29
C VAL A 64 -10.72 12.65 21.51
N PHE A 65 -9.61 13.39 21.69
CA PHE A 65 -9.43 14.23 22.88
C PHE A 65 -10.44 15.39 22.95
N ARG A 66 -10.80 15.99 21.81
CA ARG A 66 -11.65 17.19 21.76
C ARG A 66 -13.14 16.90 21.79
N HIS A 67 -13.59 15.80 21.17
CA HIS A 67 -15.00 15.53 20.95
C HIS A 67 -15.47 14.24 21.62
N LEU A 68 -14.71 13.14 21.48
CA LEU A 68 -15.15 11.83 21.99
C LEU A 68 -15.17 11.79 23.53
N PHE A 69 -14.12 12.27 24.20
CA PHE A 69 -14.10 12.35 25.67
C PHE A 69 -15.13 13.33 26.26
N ARG A 70 -15.71 14.21 25.44
CA ARG A 70 -16.80 15.12 25.83
C ARG A 70 -18.19 14.55 25.49
N GLY A 71 -18.28 13.30 25.04
CA GLY A 71 -19.54 12.64 24.67
C GLY A 71 -20.14 13.10 23.33
N ASN A 72 -19.45 13.94 22.55
CA ASN A 72 -19.97 14.43 21.28
C ASN A 72 -19.53 13.53 20.10
N PHE A 73 -20.21 12.40 19.96
CA PHE A 73 -19.94 11.41 18.91
C PHE A 73 -20.10 11.97 17.50
N ARG A 74 -21.09 12.83 17.27
CA ARG A 74 -21.33 13.43 15.95
C ARG A 74 -20.17 14.34 15.53
N ALA A 75 -19.69 15.19 16.44
CA ALA A 75 -18.54 16.05 16.16
C ALA A 75 -17.24 15.24 16.00
N PHE A 76 -17.05 14.18 16.79
CA PHE A 76 -15.93 13.24 16.60
C PHE A 76 -15.94 12.64 15.20
N TRP A 77 -17.08 12.09 14.79
CA TRP A 77 -17.25 11.41 13.49
C TRP A 77 -16.99 12.34 12.31
N HIS A 78 -17.46 13.59 12.39
CA HIS A 78 -17.16 14.58 11.35
C HIS A 78 -15.70 15.03 11.37
N ALA A 79 -15.10 15.19 12.55
CA ALA A 79 -13.73 15.68 12.68
C ALA A 79 -12.67 14.72 12.12
N CYS A 80 -12.88 13.40 12.21
CA CYS A 80 -11.96 12.39 11.69
C CYS A 80 -12.36 11.79 10.34
N ASP A 81 -13.40 12.33 9.68
CA ASP A 81 -13.98 11.73 8.47
C ASP A 81 -14.37 10.25 8.67
N GLY A 82 -15.11 9.97 9.73
CA GLY A 82 -15.43 8.62 10.19
C GLY A 82 -16.16 7.78 9.13
N THR A 83 -17.04 8.39 8.32
CA THR A 83 -17.74 7.68 7.23
C THR A 83 -16.74 7.16 6.20
N PHE A 84 -15.75 7.97 5.82
CA PHE A 84 -14.70 7.55 4.90
C PHE A 84 -13.88 6.40 5.48
N LEU A 85 -13.39 6.55 6.72
CA LEU A 85 -12.56 5.53 7.37
C LEU A 85 -13.31 4.20 7.49
N VAL A 86 -14.57 4.23 7.93
CA VAL A 86 -15.36 3.00 8.11
C VAL A 86 -15.70 2.36 6.77
N CYS A 87 -16.12 3.11 5.76
CA CYS A 87 -16.39 2.55 4.44
C CYS A 87 -15.14 1.94 3.80
N LEU A 88 -13.99 2.62 3.91
CA LEU A 88 -12.72 2.13 3.37
C LEU A 88 -12.28 0.86 4.08
N LEU A 89 -12.25 0.89 5.41
CA LEU A 89 -11.87 -0.25 6.23
C LEU A 89 -12.81 -1.45 6.03
N ALA A 90 -14.13 -1.21 5.95
CA ALA A 90 -15.09 -2.26 5.65
C ALA A 90 -14.82 -2.91 4.28
N GLY A 91 -14.48 -2.10 3.26
CA GLY A 91 -14.11 -2.62 1.94
C GLY A 91 -12.85 -3.49 1.98
N ILE A 92 -11.81 -3.02 2.69
CA ILE A 92 -10.55 -3.77 2.86
C ILE A 92 -10.81 -5.11 3.54
N LEU A 93 -11.52 -5.10 4.69
CA LEU A 93 -11.79 -6.30 5.46
C LEU A 93 -12.66 -7.31 4.69
N ILE A 94 -13.73 -6.83 4.03
CA ILE A 94 -14.58 -7.69 3.20
C ILE A 94 -13.77 -8.30 2.06
N SER A 95 -12.95 -7.50 1.36
CA SER A 95 -12.08 -8.01 0.30
C SER A 95 -11.13 -9.09 0.80
N ILE A 96 -10.47 -8.88 1.94
CA ILE A 96 -9.57 -9.89 2.52
C ILE A 96 -10.37 -11.16 2.83
N ALA A 97 -11.53 -11.04 3.48
CA ALA A 97 -12.35 -12.19 3.83
C ALA A 97 -12.87 -12.97 2.62
N THR A 98 -13.21 -12.31 1.50
CA THR A 98 -13.83 -12.96 0.34
C THR A 98 -12.85 -13.34 -0.76
N LEU A 99 -11.77 -12.57 -0.96
CA LEU A 99 -10.85 -12.73 -2.09
C LEU A 99 -9.52 -13.40 -1.71
N ALA A 100 -9.20 -13.56 -0.43
CA ALA A 100 -7.92 -14.14 -0.02
C ALA A 100 -7.68 -15.51 -0.66
N SER A 101 -8.66 -16.42 -0.59
CA SER A 101 -8.52 -17.77 -1.15
C SER A 101 -8.39 -17.76 -2.68
N ALA A 102 -9.18 -16.92 -3.36
CA ALA A 102 -9.14 -16.82 -4.82
C ALA A 102 -7.79 -16.28 -5.31
N ILE A 103 -7.30 -15.21 -4.69
CA ILE A 103 -6.00 -14.62 -5.05
C ILE A 103 -4.86 -15.58 -4.70
N SER A 104 -4.94 -16.29 -3.57
CA SER A 104 -3.95 -17.30 -3.19
C SER A 104 -3.89 -18.45 -4.19
N TYR A 105 -5.04 -18.93 -4.66
CA TYR A 105 -5.12 -19.94 -5.72
C TYR A 105 -4.46 -19.44 -7.02
N VAL A 106 -4.79 -18.22 -7.47
CA VAL A 106 -4.21 -17.66 -8.70
C VAL A 106 -2.70 -17.41 -8.57
N LEU A 107 -2.20 -17.06 -7.39
CA LEU A 107 -0.76 -16.91 -7.13
C LEU A 107 0.02 -18.22 -7.28
N VAL A 108 -0.62 -19.36 -7.00
CA VAL A 108 0.00 -20.69 -7.14
C VAL A 108 -0.17 -21.22 -8.56
N GLU A 109 -1.38 -21.15 -9.11
CA GLU A 109 -1.71 -21.78 -10.40
C GLU A 109 -1.29 -20.92 -11.61
N TYR A 110 -1.40 -19.59 -11.49
CA TYR A 110 -1.13 -18.65 -12.59
C TYR A 110 -0.18 -17.51 -12.18
N PRO A 111 1.01 -17.80 -11.60
CA PRO A 111 1.92 -16.79 -11.05
C PRO A 111 2.32 -15.75 -12.10
N ILE A 112 2.69 -16.17 -13.31
CA ILE A 112 3.14 -15.25 -14.37
C ILE A 112 2.05 -14.22 -14.69
N LEU A 113 0.79 -14.63 -14.79
CA LEU A 113 -0.33 -13.77 -15.17
C LEU A 113 -0.62 -12.72 -14.09
N ILE A 114 -0.73 -13.16 -12.83
CA ILE A 114 -1.08 -12.27 -11.73
C ILE A 114 0.06 -11.28 -11.43
N TRP A 115 1.32 -11.73 -11.43
CA TRP A 115 2.46 -10.83 -11.29
C TRP A 115 2.55 -9.83 -12.44
N SER A 116 2.29 -10.26 -13.68
CA SER A 116 2.25 -9.35 -14.83
C SER A 116 1.15 -8.30 -14.70
N PHE A 117 -0.04 -8.70 -14.24
CA PHE A 117 -1.14 -7.76 -13.99
C PHE A 117 -0.76 -6.69 -12.96
N PHE A 118 -0.16 -7.08 -11.83
CA PHE A 118 0.30 -6.12 -10.81
C PHE A 118 1.49 -5.29 -11.27
N PHE A 119 2.40 -5.85 -12.08
CA PHE A 119 3.47 -5.09 -12.73
C PHE A 119 2.88 -3.96 -13.58
N GLY A 120 1.89 -4.27 -14.42
CA GLY A 120 1.15 -3.28 -15.21
C GLY A 120 0.46 -2.20 -14.38
N LEU A 121 -0.20 -2.60 -13.29
CA LEU A 121 -0.80 -1.68 -12.32
C LEU A 121 0.26 -0.71 -11.74
N ILE A 122 1.40 -1.21 -11.28
CA ILE A 122 2.46 -0.38 -10.70
C ILE A 122 3.08 0.54 -11.75
N VAL A 123 3.30 0.07 -12.98
CA VAL A 123 3.81 0.93 -14.08
C VAL A 123 2.84 2.07 -14.38
N ALA A 124 1.53 1.80 -14.47
CA ALA A 124 0.54 2.86 -14.63
C ALA A 124 0.51 3.81 -13.43
N SER A 125 0.74 3.29 -12.24
CA SER A 125 0.81 4.09 -11.02
C SER A 125 2.02 5.03 -11.06
N VAL A 126 3.21 4.53 -11.43
CA VAL A 126 4.44 5.33 -11.60
C VAL A 126 4.19 6.46 -12.61
N TRP A 127 3.56 6.14 -13.74
CA TRP A 127 3.16 7.14 -14.72
C TRP A 127 2.21 8.20 -14.14
N HIS A 128 1.16 7.75 -13.44
CA HIS A 128 0.17 8.64 -12.86
C HIS A 128 0.76 9.57 -11.78
N VAL A 129 1.50 9.01 -10.83
CA VAL A 129 2.14 9.78 -9.73
C VAL A 129 3.22 10.71 -10.28
N GLY A 130 4.05 10.22 -11.21
CA GLY A 130 5.10 11.00 -11.83
C GLY A 130 4.58 12.23 -12.58
N ARG A 131 3.35 12.16 -13.13
CA ARG A 131 2.66 13.30 -13.78
C ARG A 131 2.05 14.33 -12.82
N GLN A 132 1.94 14.01 -11.53
CA GLN A 132 1.47 14.97 -10.52
C GLN A 132 2.57 15.93 -10.06
N VAL A 133 3.83 15.65 -10.40
CA VAL A 133 4.97 16.55 -10.14
C VAL A 133 4.74 17.86 -10.90
N ARG A 134 4.78 18.98 -10.18
CA ARG A 134 4.49 20.31 -10.75
C ARG A 134 5.66 20.87 -11.55
N HIS A 135 6.88 20.70 -11.03
CA HIS A 135 8.09 21.25 -11.64
C HIS A 135 9.19 20.19 -11.75
N TYR A 136 9.44 19.70 -12.96
CA TYR A 136 10.55 18.79 -13.23
C TYR A 136 11.88 19.55 -13.12
N LYS A 137 12.58 19.36 -11.99
CA LYS A 137 13.92 19.89 -11.73
C LYS A 137 14.90 18.73 -11.60
N VAL A 138 16.16 18.94 -12.01
CA VAL A 138 17.24 17.94 -11.86
C VAL A 138 17.41 17.52 -10.39
N ALA A 139 17.15 18.44 -9.44
CA ALA A 139 17.17 18.14 -8.01
C ALA A 139 16.18 17.02 -7.60
N LEU A 140 15.13 16.75 -8.37
CA LEU A 140 14.18 15.67 -8.11
C LEU A 140 14.75 14.28 -8.44
N LEU A 141 15.86 14.18 -9.18
CA LEU A 141 16.52 12.91 -9.43
C LEU A 141 17.07 12.30 -8.12
N ALA A 142 17.54 13.13 -7.18
CA ALA A 142 18.06 12.64 -5.91
C ALA A 142 17.01 11.88 -5.08
N PRO A 143 15.82 12.43 -4.75
CA PRO A 143 14.79 11.68 -4.04
C PRO A 143 14.22 10.52 -4.86
N LEU A 144 14.10 10.66 -6.18
CA LEU A 144 13.67 9.55 -7.06
C LEU A 144 14.62 8.36 -6.94
N LEU A 145 15.92 8.58 -7.14
CA LEU A 145 16.94 7.53 -7.05
C LEU A 145 17.04 6.96 -5.63
N ALA A 146 16.94 7.80 -4.60
CA ALA A 146 16.90 7.34 -3.22
C ALA A 146 15.70 6.40 -2.98
N GLY A 147 14.51 6.74 -3.48
CA GLY A 147 13.33 5.88 -3.40
C GLY A 147 13.54 4.55 -4.12
N ILE A 148 14.09 4.57 -5.34
CA ILE A 148 14.39 3.36 -6.12
C ILE A 148 15.33 2.44 -5.34
N VAL A 149 16.46 3.00 -4.90
CA VAL A 149 17.51 2.23 -4.20
C VAL A 149 16.97 1.66 -2.90
N VAL A 150 16.25 2.44 -2.10
CA VAL A 150 15.71 1.98 -0.80
C VAL A 150 14.63 0.92 -0.99
N ALA A 151 13.67 1.10 -1.89
CA ALA A 151 12.65 0.08 -2.14
C ALA A 151 13.27 -1.20 -2.71
N TRP A 152 14.15 -1.08 -3.70
CA TRP A 152 14.85 -2.23 -4.27
C TRP A 152 15.65 -2.98 -3.20
N TRP A 153 16.45 -2.26 -2.41
CA TRP A 153 17.22 -2.83 -1.30
C TRP A 153 16.32 -3.60 -0.34
N ILE A 154 15.23 -2.98 0.13
CA ILE A 154 14.25 -3.60 1.02
C ILE A 154 13.69 -4.88 0.39
N THR A 155 13.34 -4.86 -0.89
CA THR A 155 12.78 -6.04 -1.59
C THR A 155 13.76 -7.18 -1.80
N THR A 156 15.06 -6.91 -1.72
CA THR A 156 16.13 -7.91 -1.83
C THR A 156 16.72 -8.36 -0.49
N LEU A 157 16.27 -7.80 0.64
CA LEU A 157 16.73 -8.22 1.95
C LEU A 157 16.27 -9.66 2.23
N SER A 158 17.24 -10.51 2.56
CA SER A 158 16.95 -11.85 3.08
C SER A 158 16.28 -11.77 4.45
N ALA A 159 15.39 -12.71 4.74
CA ALA A 159 14.75 -12.81 6.04
C ALA A 159 15.77 -13.06 7.16
N GLY A 160 15.80 -12.14 8.14
CA GLY A 160 16.52 -12.29 9.40
C GLY A 160 15.68 -13.05 10.43
N GLN A 161 16.32 -13.37 11.55
CA GLN A 161 15.66 -13.97 12.71
C GLN A 161 15.82 -13.04 13.91
N VAL A 162 14.81 -12.21 14.16
CA VAL A 162 14.72 -11.45 15.40
C VAL A 162 14.10 -12.33 16.47
N SER A 163 14.77 -12.47 17.61
CA SER A 163 14.23 -13.20 18.76
C SER A 163 12.92 -12.56 19.24
N PRO A 164 11.81 -13.30 19.31
CA PRO A 164 10.54 -12.76 19.75
C PRO A 164 10.64 -12.22 21.18
N SER A 165 10.30 -10.94 21.34
CA SER A 165 10.22 -10.24 22.64
C SER A 165 9.11 -9.20 22.57
N GLY A 166 8.63 -8.72 23.72
CA GLY A 166 7.57 -7.70 23.74
C GLY A 166 7.92 -6.45 22.92
N LEU A 167 9.18 -5.99 23.01
CA LEU A 167 9.68 -4.88 22.20
C LEU A 167 9.75 -5.22 20.71
N ALA A 168 10.12 -6.46 20.36
CA ALA A 168 10.13 -6.90 18.97
C ALA A 168 8.72 -6.89 18.36
N PHE A 169 7.69 -7.31 19.11
CA PHE A 169 6.29 -7.21 18.63
C PHE A 169 5.82 -5.78 18.43
N PHE A 170 6.13 -4.89 19.38
CA PHE A 170 5.83 -3.47 19.25
C PHE A 170 6.54 -2.85 18.03
N GLY A 171 7.85 -3.07 17.89
CA GLY A 171 8.64 -2.57 16.77
C GLY A 171 8.21 -3.15 15.43
N ALA A 172 7.85 -4.45 15.39
CA ALA A 172 7.34 -5.12 14.21
C ALA A 172 6.01 -4.50 13.74
N GLY A 173 5.07 -4.26 14.65
CA GLY A 173 3.81 -3.58 14.32
C GLY A 173 4.04 -2.17 13.79
N ALA A 174 4.91 -1.40 14.46
CA ALA A 174 5.25 -0.04 14.04
C ALA A 174 5.90 0.01 12.65
N LEU A 175 6.87 -0.87 12.36
CA LEU A 175 7.53 -0.91 11.05
C LEU A 175 6.61 -1.43 9.94
N ALA A 176 5.84 -2.49 10.22
CA ALA A 176 4.94 -3.10 9.24
C ALA A 176 3.84 -2.13 8.78
N ILE A 177 3.22 -1.41 9.71
CA ILE A 177 2.18 -0.45 9.36
C ILE A 177 2.74 0.79 8.64
N CYS A 178 3.95 1.22 9.01
CA CYS A 178 4.65 2.30 8.32
C CYS A 178 4.86 1.91 6.86
N ALA A 179 5.37 0.71 6.62
CA ALA A 179 5.54 0.18 5.27
C ALA A 179 4.21 0.06 4.51
N MET A 180 3.15 -0.43 5.16
CA MET A 180 1.83 -0.58 4.53
C MET A 180 1.24 0.75 4.02
N ILE A 181 1.55 1.87 4.69
CA ILE A 181 1.15 3.22 4.21
C ILE A 181 2.02 3.69 3.04
N LEU A 182 3.28 3.27 2.92
CA LEU A 182 4.14 3.71 1.84
C LEU A 182 3.77 2.97 0.53
N PRO A 183 3.47 3.71 -0.56
CA PRO A 183 3.30 3.11 -1.88
C PRO A 183 4.52 2.26 -2.27
N GLY A 184 4.27 1.06 -2.79
CA GLY A 184 5.31 0.14 -3.27
C GLY A 184 5.98 -0.74 -2.20
N ILE A 185 5.68 -0.57 -0.89
CA ILE A 185 6.26 -1.44 0.16
C ILE A 185 5.13 -2.15 0.91
N SER A 186 5.20 -3.48 1.01
CA SER A 186 4.17 -4.28 1.68
C SER A 186 4.54 -4.53 3.16
N GLY A 187 3.61 -4.25 4.08
CA GLY A 187 3.82 -4.43 5.52
C GLY A 187 4.01 -5.89 5.94
N SER A 188 3.28 -6.82 5.30
CA SER A 188 3.43 -8.25 5.55
C SER A 188 4.81 -8.76 5.10
N PHE A 189 5.35 -8.20 4.01
CA PHE A 189 6.70 -8.50 3.53
C PHE A 189 7.78 -8.00 4.51
N ILE A 190 7.62 -6.80 5.09
CA ILE A 190 8.51 -6.32 6.15
C ILE A 190 8.52 -7.27 7.36
N LEU A 191 7.34 -7.78 7.78
CA LEU A 191 7.27 -8.76 8.88
C LEU A 191 8.02 -10.06 8.56
N VAL A 192 8.02 -10.50 7.30
CA VAL A 192 8.78 -11.67 6.87
C VAL A 192 10.28 -11.38 6.92
N ILE A 193 10.73 -10.24 6.42
CA ILE A 193 12.15 -9.86 6.44
C ILE A 193 12.71 -9.79 7.86
N ILE A 194 11.97 -9.23 8.81
CA ILE A 194 12.44 -9.15 10.20
C ILE A 194 12.22 -10.45 10.99
N GLY A 195 11.64 -11.48 10.38
CA GLY A 195 11.38 -12.78 11.02
C GLY A 195 10.20 -12.80 11.99
N MET A 196 9.38 -11.74 12.03
CA MET A 196 8.27 -11.60 12.99
C MET A 196 6.91 -12.05 12.42
N TYR A 197 6.83 -12.40 11.13
CA TYR A 197 5.58 -12.89 10.53
C TYR A 197 5.04 -14.14 11.23
N ALA A 198 5.88 -15.17 11.42
CA ALA A 198 5.46 -16.41 12.08
C ALA A 198 5.10 -16.20 13.57
N PRO A 199 5.90 -15.47 14.38
CA PRO A 199 5.52 -15.10 15.74
C PRO A 199 4.18 -14.35 15.84
N VAL A 200 3.93 -13.36 14.97
CA VAL A 200 2.66 -12.61 14.94
C VAL A 200 1.49 -13.51 14.59
N LEU A 201 1.66 -14.36 13.58
CA LEU A 201 0.63 -15.32 13.19
C LEU A 201 0.33 -16.34 14.30
N ALA A 202 1.36 -16.81 15.01
CA ALA A 202 1.19 -17.71 16.15
C ALA A 202 0.37 -17.04 17.25
N ALA A 203 0.69 -15.78 17.60
CA ALA A 203 -0.07 -15.00 18.58
C ALA A 203 -1.54 -14.78 18.18
N ILE A 204 -1.82 -14.58 16.88
CA ILE A 204 -3.20 -14.50 16.37
C ILE A 204 -3.92 -15.84 16.56
N LYS A 205 -3.27 -16.96 16.18
CA LYS A 205 -3.87 -18.30 16.30
C LYS A 205 -4.11 -18.73 17.75
N SER A 206 -3.20 -18.36 18.66
CA SER A 206 -3.32 -18.67 20.09
C SER A 206 -4.15 -17.64 20.87
N LEU A 207 -4.62 -16.57 20.21
CA LEU A 207 -5.30 -15.44 20.84
C LEU A 207 -4.50 -14.87 22.03
N ASP A 208 -3.18 -14.75 21.88
CA ASP A 208 -2.31 -14.14 22.89
C ASP A 208 -2.55 -12.62 22.94
N MET A 209 -3.53 -12.21 23.73
CA MET A 209 -3.93 -10.81 23.84
C MET A 209 -2.80 -9.90 24.32
N GLY A 210 -1.88 -10.39 25.16
CA GLY A 210 -0.76 -9.58 25.64
C GLY A 210 0.17 -9.17 24.50
N VAL A 211 0.56 -10.15 23.69
CA VAL A 211 1.40 -9.95 22.50
C VAL A 211 0.67 -9.14 21.43
N LEU A 212 -0.60 -9.46 21.17
CA LEU A 212 -1.40 -8.76 20.17
C LEU A 212 -1.62 -7.30 20.55
N LEU A 213 -1.83 -6.97 21.83
CA LEU A 213 -1.94 -5.59 22.28
C LEU A 213 -0.64 -4.81 22.10
N LEU A 214 0.52 -5.42 22.37
CA LEU A 214 1.82 -4.78 22.11
C LEU A 214 2.04 -4.52 20.62
N PHE A 215 1.73 -5.51 19.77
CA PHE A 215 1.80 -5.36 18.32
C PHE A 215 0.85 -4.25 17.82
N MET A 216 -0.40 -4.24 18.29
CA MET A 216 -1.40 -3.23 17.94
C MET A 216 -1.01 -1.83 18.43
N ALA A 217 -0.43 -1.71 19.62
CA ALA A 217 0.12 -0.45 20.11
C ALA A 217 1.24 0.06 19.20
N GLY A 218 2.13 -0.83 18.76
CA GLY A 218 3.12 -0.55 17.72
C GLY A 218 2.50 -0.04 16.43
N CYS A 219 1.47 -0.72 15.92
CA CYS A 219 0.73 -0.29 14.74
C CYS A 219 0.11 1.11 14.91
N VAL A 220 -0.51 1.41 16.06
CA VAL A 220 -1.10 2.74 16.29
C VAL A 220 -0.02 3.82 16.30
N VAL A 221 1.09 3.60 17.02
CA VAL A 221 2.19 4.56 17.11
C VAL A 221 2.85 4.77 15.74
N GLY A 222 3.14 3.67 15.02
CA GLY A 222 3.72 3.73 13.68
C GLY A 222 2.83 4.47 12.69
N LEU A 223 1.55 4.10 12.64
CA LEU A 223 0.54 4.69 11.74
C LEU A 223 0.40 6.20 11.93
N LEU A 224 0.26 6.65 13.19
CA LEU A 224 0.14 8.07 13.50
C LEU A 224 1.44 8.83 13.22
N SER A 225 2.60 8.21 13.47
CA SER A 225 3.90 8.85 13.24
C SER A 225 4.16 9.05 11.75
N ILE A 226 3.96 8.01 10.94
CA ILE A 226 4.21 8.08 9.50
C ILE A 226 3.17 8.93 8.78
N ALA A 227 1.90 8.87 9.18
CA ALA A 227 0.86 9.70 8.57
C ALA A 227 1.13 11.18 8.80
N ARG A 228 1.58 11.57 10.00
CA ARG A 228 2.00 12.95 10.29
C ARG A 228 3.20 13.36 9.47
N LEU A 229 4.23 12.51 9.41
CA LEU A 229 5.45 12.79 8.66
C LEU A 229 5.14 13.00 7.17
N ILE A 230 4.39 12.11 6.55
CA ILE A 230 4.06 12.18 5.11
C ILE A 230 3.16 13.39 4.83
N THR A 231 2.11 13.63 5.61
CA THR A 231 1.25 14.81 5.41
C THR A 231 2.04 16.11 5.56
N TRP A 232 2.89 16.21 6.59
CA TRP A 232 3.75 17.38 6.76
C TRP A 232 4.72 17.54 5.59
N ALA A 233 5.41 16.48 5.19
CA ALA A 233 6.37 16.52 4.10
C ALA A 233 5.69 16.87 2.77
N PHE A 234 4.50 16.34 2.51
CA PHE A 234 3.76 16.62 1.28
C PHE A 234 3.30 18.08 1.20
N HIS A 235 2.86 18.68 2.32
CA HIS A 235 2.45 20.08 2.35
C HIS A 235 3.61 21.06 2.10
N HIS A 236 4.83 20.72 2.54
CA HIS A 236 6.00 21.61 2.44
C HIS A 236 6.90 21.29 1.25
N PHE A 237 6.95 20.02 0.82
CA PHE A 237 7.90 19.48 -0.14
C PHE A 237 7.22 18.61 -1.21
N HIS A 238 6.04 19.02 -1.67
CA HIS A 238 5.16 18.30 -2.61
C HIS A 238 5.91 17.54 -3.72
N ASP A 239 6.68 18.25 -4.56
CA ASP A 239 7.39 17.64 -5.70
C ASP A 239 8.48 16.65 -5.27
N LEU A 240 9.15 16.89 -4.13
CA LEU A 240 10.16 15.97 -3.58
C LEU A 240 9.52 14.68 -3.06
N VAL A 241 8.38 14.79 -2.38
CA VAL A 241 7.63 13.62 -1.90
C VAL A 241 7.12 12.80 -3.07
N LEU A 242 6.52 13.44 -4.08
CA LEU A 242 6.06 12.73 -5.28
C LEU A 242 7.20 12.02 -6.01
N ALA A 243 8.36 12.66 -6.14
CA ALA A 243 9.54 12.03 -6.74
C ALA A 243 10.02 10.82 -5.92
N LEU A 244 10.10 10.93 -4.59
CA LEU A 244 10.48 9.85 -3.70
C LEU A 244 9.51 8.66 -3.77
N LEU A 245 8.19 8.93 -3.71
CA LEU A 245 7.15 7.91 -3.79
C LEU A 245 7.15 7.21 -5.16
N THR A 246 7.33 7.97 -6.24
CA THR A 246 7.53 7.41 -7.59
C THR A 246 8.74 6.48 -7.61
N GLY A 247 9.82 6.88 -6.94
CA GLY A 247 11.02 6.07 -6.79
C GLY A 247 10.77 4.76 -6.07
N PHE A 248 10.05 4.79 -4.93
CA PHE A 248 9.68 3.56 -4.21
C PHE A 248 8.87 2.60 -5.09
N MET A 249 7.93 3.12 -5.87
CA MET A 249 7.10 2.31 -6.76
C MET A 249 7.91 1.70 -7.90
N VAL A 250 8.88 2.43 -8.47
CA VAL A 250 9.81 1.90 -9.47
C VAL A 250 10.71 0.83 -8.86
N GLY A 251 11.27 1.05 -7.67
CA GLY A 251 12.10 0.06 -6.98
C GLY A 251 11.33 -1.24 -6.66
N ALA A 252 10.03 -1.12 -6.35
CA ALA A 252 9.15 -2.25 -6.07
C ALA A 252 8.81 -3.11 -7.30
N LEU A 253 9.01 -2.61 -8.53
CA LEU A 253 8.75 -3.38 -9.76
C LEU A 253 9.52 -4.69 -9.82
N ASN A 254 10.71 -4.74 -9.21
CA ASN A 254 11.49 -5.97 -9.12
C ASN A 254 10.75 -7.07 -8.34
N LYS A 255 10.03 -6.71 -7.26
CA LYS A 255 9.35 -7.72 -6.44
C LYS A 255 8.13 -8.32 -7.13
N VAL A 256 7.48 -7.57 -8.02
CA VAL A 256 6.32 -8.02 -8.81
C VAL A 256 6.69 -8.54 -10.19
N TRP A 257 7.98 -8.72 -10.47
CA TRP A 257 8.44 -9.25 -11.75
C TRP A 257 7.91 -10.68 -11.98
N PRO A 258 7.39 -11.03 -13.17
CA PRO A 258 6.69 -12.31 -13.36
C PRO A 258 7.57 -13.56 -13.31
N TRP A 259 8.84 -13.43 -13.70
CA TRP A 259 9.75 -14.58 -13.85
C TRP A 259 10.80 -14.57 -12.74
N LYS A 260 10.74 -15.58 -11.86
CA LYS A 260 11.62 -15.66 -10.70
C LYS A 260 12.19 -17.05 -10.53
N GLU A 261 13.41 -17.11 -10.04
CA GLU A 261 14.04 -18.32 -9.52
C GLU A 261 13.84 -18.36 -7.99
N ILE A 262 13.37 -19.50 -7.49
CA ILE A 262 13.12 -19.69 -6.05
C ILE A 262 14.41 -20.19 -5.40
N LEU A 263 15.01 -19.37 -4.54
CA LEU A 263 16.24 -19.71 -3.83
C LEU A 263 15.97 -20.49 -2.54
N SER A 264 14.84 -20.21 -1.89
CA SER A 264 14.45 -20.90 -0.65
C SER A 264 12.95 -20.93 -0.47
N TRP A 265 12.49 -21.94 0.28
CA TRP A 265 11.09 -22.18 0.60
C TRP A 265 10.82 -21.93 2.08
N ARG A 266 9.57 -21.58 2.39
CA ARG A 266 9.03 -21.58 3.76
C ARG A 266 7.66 -22.25 3.77
N THR A 267 7.27 -22.77 4.92
CA THR A 267 5.90 -23.28 5.10
C THR A 267 4.97 -22.14 5.56
N ASN A 268 3.86 -21.95 4.88
CA ASN A 268 2.86 -20.93 5.22
C ASN A 268 1.92 -21.40 6.36
N SER A 269 0.96 -20.55 6.72
CA SER A 269 -0.02 -20.82 7.79
C SER A 269 -0.93 -22.03 7.55
N ALA A 270 -1.07 -22.44 6.28
CA ALA A 270 -1.91 -23.54 5.81
C ALA A 270 -1.11 -24.84 5.62
N GLY A 271 0.21 -24.83 5.88
CA GLY A 271 1.07 -26.01 5.71
C GLY A 271 1.67 -26.16 4.32
N GLU A 272 1.45 -25.20 3.42
CA GLU A 272 1.93 -25.24 2.04
C GLU A 272 3.32 -24.62 1.94
N GLN A 273 4.17 -25.13 1.04
CA GLN A 273 5.45 -24.49 0.73
C GLN A 273 5.21 -23.29 -0.17
N VAL A 274 5.68 -22.13 0.28
CA VAL A 274 5.67 -20.87 -0.48
C VAL A 274 7.10 -20.33 -0.61
N PRO A 275 7.44 -19.65 -1.71
CA PRO A 275 8.75 -19.03 -1.87
C PRO A 275 9.07 -18.05 -0.72
N LEU A 276 10.28 -18.11 -0.20
CA LEU A 276 10.81 -17.17 0.80
C LEU A 276 11.74 -16.16 0.14
N ASN A 277 12.83 -16.65 -0.46
CA ASN A 277 13.78 -15.84 -1.22
C ASN A 277 13.64 -16.16 -2.70
N GLU A 278 13.54 -15.12 -3.52
CA GLU A 278 13.37 -15.21 -4.97
C GLU A 278 14.30 -14.20 -5.62
N VAL A 279 14.84 -14.54 -6.78
CA VAL A 279 15.57 -13.58 -7.63
C VAL A 279 14.84 -13.43 -8.96
N SER A 280 14.76 -12.19 -9.43
CA SER A 280 14.15 -11.89 -10.74
C SER A 280 15.10 -12.33 -11.86
N ILE A 281 14.59 -13.14 -12.77
CA ILE A 281 15.33 -13.63 -13.94
C ILE A 281 14.61 -13.23 -15.22
N TRP A 282 15.30 -13.37 -16.35
CA TRP A 282 14.70 -13.10 -17.64
C TRP A 282 13.78 -14.24 -18.11
N PRO A 283 12.79 -13.97 -18.98
CA PRO A 283 11.86 -15.00 -19.48
C PRO A 283 12.54 -16.20 -20.15
N TRP A 284 13.62 -15.96 -20.90
CA TRP A 284 14.37 -17.03 -21.56
C TRP A 284 15.13 -17.90 -20.56
N THR A 285 15.76 -17.29 -19.55
CA THR A 285 16.40 -18.02 -18.46
C THR A 285 15.39 -18.83 -17.65
N PHE A 286 14.19 -18.28 -17.42
CA PHE A 286 13.10 -19.01 -16.79
C PHE A 286 12.67 -20.22 -17.61
N ALA A 287 12.54 -20.06 -18.94
CA ALA A 287 12.19 -21.16 -19.83
C ALA A 287 13.23 -22.29 -19.80
N GLU A 288 14.51 -21.93 -19.79
CA GLU A 288 15.63 -22.88 -19.73
C GLU A 288 15.73 -23.58 -18.37
N GLN A 289 15.60 -22.86 -17.26
CA GLN A 289 15.78 -23.39 -15.90
C GLN A 289 14.56 -24.15 -15.39
N ALA A 290 13.36 -23.59 -15.58
CA ALA A 290 12.12 -24.18 -15.07
C ALA A 290 11.55 -25.24 -16.03
N GLY A 291 12.00 -25.28 -17.29
CA GLY A 291 11.45 -26.16 -18.31
C GLY A 291 9.97 -25.85 -18.65
N GLN A 292 9.52 -24.63 -18.37
CA GLN A 292 8.13 -24.18 -18.55
C GLN A 292 8.06 -23.07 -19.60
N ASP A 293 6.93 -22.98 -20.31
CA ASP A 293 6.67 -21.86 -21.22
C ASP A 293 6.64 -20.54 -20.40
N PRO A 294 7.47 -19.54 -20.75
CA PRO A 294 7.47 -18.24 -20.07
C PRO A 294 6.19 -17.43 -20.32
N GLN A 295 5.30 -17.86 -21.22
CA GLN A 295 3.98 -17.24 -21.47
C GLN A 295 4.06 -15.74 -21.78
N ILE A 296 5.09 -15.30 -22.49
CA ILE A 296 5.42 -13.87 -22.69
C ILE A 296 4.25 -13.08 -23.27
N ALA A 297 3.54 -13.63 -24.27
CA ALA A 297 2.41 -12.95 -24.88
C ALA A 297 1.27 -12.69 -23.88
N LEU A 298 0.96 -13.70 -23.05
CA LEU A 298 -0.10 -13.60 -22.04
C LEU A 298 0.33 -12.70 -20.87
N ALA A 299 1.62 -12.74 -20.49
CA ALA A 299 2.21 -11.82 -19.53
C ALA A 299 2.05 -10.36 -19.99
N VAL A 300 2.40 -10.05 -21.24
CA VAL A 300 2.24 -8.70 -21.81
C VAL A 300 0.76 -8.29 -21.85
N LEU A 301 -0.13 -9.19 -22.27
CA LEU A 301 -1.58 -8.92 -22.26
C LEU A 301 -2.08 -8.58 -20.85
N MET A 302 -1.65 -9.34 -19.84
CA MET A 302 -2.04 -9.10 -18.46
C MET A 302 -1.46 -7.81 -17.89
N ALA A 303 -0.21 -7.49 -18.22
CA ALA A 303 0.39 -6.20 -17.85
C ALA A 303 -0.35 -5.03 -18.49
N LEU A 304 -0.72 -5.14 -19.76
CA LEU A 304 -1.56 -4.13 -20.43
C LEU A 304 -2.94 -4.04 -19.79
N ALA A 305 -3.56 -5.15 -19.42
CA ALA A 305 -4.86 -5.16 -18.73
C ALA A 305 -4.78 -4.42 -17.37
N GLY A 306 -3.74 -4.68 -16.58
CA GLY A 306 -3.48 -3.95 -15.33
C GLY A 306 -3.25 -2.47 -15.58
N PHE A 307 -2.41 -2.11 -16.55
CA PHE A 307 -2.14 -0.73 -16.91
C PHE A 307 -3.42 0.01 -17.35
N CYS A 308 -4.21 -0.59 -18.25
CA CYS A 308 -5.46 -0.04 -18.74
C CYS A 308 -6.52 0.11 -17.65
N LEU A 309 -6.57 -0.80 -16.66
CA LEU A 309 -7.48 -0.69 -15.53
C LEU A 309 -7.24 0.59 -14.74
N VAL A 310 -5.98 0.96 -14.49
CA VAL A 310 -5.63 2.23 -13.82
C VAL A 310 -6.12 3.42 -14.62
N LEU A 311 -5.84 3.45 -15.93
CA LEU A 311 -6.27 4.55 -16.79
C LEU A 311 -7.80 4.67 -16.85
N LEU A 312 -8.52 3.54 -16.85
CA LEU A 312 -9.98 3.53 -16.84
C LEU A 312 -10.53 4.10 -15.53
N VAL A 313 -9.96 3.71 -14.39
CA VAL A 313 -10.34 4.25 -13.07
C VAL A 313 -10.08 5.76 -13.02
N GLU A 314 -8.94 6.21 -13.55
CA GLU A 314 -8.60 7.63 -13.66
C GLU A 314 -9.64 8.38 -14.52
N TRP A 315 -9.93 7.87 -15.72
CA TRP A 315 -10.85 8.49 -16.67
C TRP A 315 -12.28 8.60 -16.13
N VAL A 316 -12.81 7.53 -15.52
CA VAL A 316 -14.13 7.55 -14.86
C VAL A 316 -14.16 8.58 -13.72
N GLY A 317 -13.05 8.68 -12.98
CA GLY A 317 -12.86 9.66 -11.93
C GLY A 317 -12.90 11.11 -12.43
N PHE A 318 -12.31 11.40 -13.60
CA PHE A 318 -12.38 12.72 -14.24
C PHE A 318 -13.78 13.05 -14.76
N ARG A 319 -14.42 12.12 -15.47
CA ARG A 319 -15.74 12.35 -16.08
C ARG A 319 -16.84 12.62 -15.06
N SER A 320 -16.74 11.98 -13.89
CA SER A 320 -17.66 12.24 -12.77
C SER A 320 -17.52 13.66 -12.19
N ARG A 321 -16.35 14.30 -12.33
CA ARG A 321 -16.11 15.70 -11.89
C ARG A 321 -16.70 16.71 -12.86
N SER A 322 -16.52 16.50 -14.17
CA SER A 322 -17.03 17.43 -15.19
C SER A 322 -18.55 17.51 -15.19
N VAL A 323 -19.24 16.39 -14.94
CA VAL A 323 -20.72 16.37 -14.85
C VAL A 323 -21.21 17.05 -13.57
N ALA A 324 -20.50 16.90 -12.45
CA ALA A 324 -20.88 17.52 -11.17
C ALA A 324 -20.60 19.04 -11.11
N GLN A 325 -19.75 19.57 -11.99
CA GLN A 325 -19.50 21.02 -12.11
C GLN A 325 -20.39 21.70 -13.17
N ALA A 326 -21.08 20.92 -14.00
CA ALA A 326 -21.92 21.41 -15.09
C ALA A 326 -23.43 21.40 -14.79
N GLY A 327 -23.83 20.97 -13.58
CA GLY A 327 -25.22 20.97 -13.09
C GLY A 327 -25.31 21.65 -11.73
#